data_AF-A0A7Y7QV80-F1
#
_entry.id   AF-A0A7Y7QV80-F1
#
_cell.length_a   1.000
_cell.length_b   1.000
_cell.length_c   1.000
_cell.angle_alpha   90.00
_cell.angle_beta   90.00
_cell.angle_gamma   90.00
#
_symmetry.space_group_name_H-M   'P 1'
#
loop_
_entity.id
_entity.type
_entity.pdbx_description
1 polymer ?
#
loop_
_entity_poly.entity_id
_entity_poly.type
_entity_poly.pdbx_seq_one_letter_code
_entity_poly.pdbx_strand_id
1 'polypeptide(L)'
;MLILTLGHANRERDIALERQRHSYDVMILARTLAGTIARSEASLGRYVISGDSKLGQIYSDEWTLAGAQLDRLDILVEDRAQQRLIDQLRAAYGVRGKELSTIALSTTYHRNRQAYALYYQAGQAKALLRIGRTLDALIDGERVLLDQRSAAARDSVLHANRIAGALALLVIGLVLGGILLGWLILRAVGERAEAHAEARAERARAEELADAVEAATQELKVQEAKLRQAQKMDALGQLTGGIAHDFNNMLAVVLGGLELARRSGNEEDVHRHLESATEGAHRAAALTRRLLMFSREEALAPQCLPPRQLVADMRDMLDRTLGDGVKVTVEDATSDWMLFGDRTQMENAILNLAVNARDAMDGRGELTIRTAEAQVGADTLPRGGAGEYVVLSVTDTGEGMPPEIVERVFEPFFTTKPAGKGTGLGLSQIFGLVGQMGGDVTIQTAPGEGTTVSLYFPRHIARPVAAAVEPDAPAPDVAEDMGALRILLVEDDPRVLAATMEALGELGHDPIACGDPREAEGLLARHPGIRLIVSDVLMPHLTGPELIAALRPRHPDVAVLFVTGFAGDAQATGFEGHEVLRKPFTLAGLERAVAAALKRTEGLVCAAA
;
A
#
# COMPACT_ATOMS: atom_id res chain seq x y z
N MET A 1 2.02 55.24 -24.46
CA MET A 1 0.96 56.01 -25.14
C MET A 1 0.35 57.08 -24.23
N LEU A 2 -0.37 56.73 -23.15
CA LEU A 2 -1.10 57.71 -22.30
C LEU A 2 -0.23 58.74 -21.54
N ILE A 3 0.98 58.39 -21.12
CA ILE A 3 1.90 59.34 -20.46
C ILE A 3 2.42 60.39 -21.46
N LEU A 4 2.67 59.96 -22.71
CA LEU A 4 3.10 60.86 -23.78
C LEU A 4 1.97 61.82 -24.20
N THR A 5 0.71 61.37 -24.16
CA THR A 5 -0.45 62.22 -24.45
C THR A 5 -0.72 63.23 -23.33
N LEU A 6 -0.50 62.89 -22.06
CA LEU A 6 -0.60 63.84 -20.95
C LEU A 6 0.49 64.94 -21.04
N GLY A 7 1.71 64.55 -21.39
CA GLY A 7 2.80 65.51 -21.60
C GLY A 7 2.58 66.43 -22.81
N HIS A 8 1.89 65.96 -23.85
CA HIS A 8 1.49 66.79 -24.98
C HIS A 8 0.37 67.77 -24.59
N ALA A 9 -0.69 67.28 -23.93
CA ALA A 9 -1.81 68.10 -23.47
C ALA A 9 -1.39 69.22 -22.49
N ASN A 10 -0.43 68.94 -21.60
CA ASN A 10 0.11 69.97 -20.70
C ASN A 10 0.87 71.06 -21.46
N ARG A 11 1.68 70.70 -22.46
CA ARG A 11 2.38 71.69 -23.28
C ARG A 11 1.42 72.54 -24.11
N GLU A 12 0.39 71.94 -24.69
CA GLU A 12 -0.65 72.67 -25.41
C GLU A 12 -1.40 73.66 -24.51
N ARG A 13 -1.70 73.26 -23.27
CA ARG A 13 -2.30 74.13 -22.26
C ARG A 13 -1.40 75.33 -21.95
N ASP A 14 -0.13 75.10 -21.70
CA ASP A 14 0.81 76.16 -21.32
C ASP A 14 0.99 77.18 -22.46
N ILE A 15 1.09 76.71 -23.71
CA ILE A 15 1.13 77.56 -24.91
C ILE A 15 -0.17 78.36 -25.07
N ALA A 16 -1.33 77.76 -24.82
CA ALA A 16 -2.61 78.45 -24.92
C ALA A 16 -2.76 79.56 -23.87
N LEU A 17 -2.29 79.32 -22.64
CA LEU A 17 -2.27 80.31 -21.56
C LEU A 17 -1.30 81.47 -21.86
N GLU A 18 -0.12 81.20 -22.41
CA GLU A 18 0.84 82.23 -22.82
C GLU A 18 0.25 83.14 -23.90
N ARG A 19 -0.43 82.58 -24.91
CA ARG A 19 -1.11 83.36 -25.96
C ARG A 19 -2.26 84.19 -25.43
N GLN A 20 -3.00 83.68 -24.44
CA GLN A 20 -4.06 84.44 -23.76
C GLN A 20 -3.48 85.63 -22.99
N ARG A 21 -2.38 85.42 -22.25
CA ARG A 21 -1.67 86.47 -21.51
C ARG A 21 -1.15 87.56 -22.45
N HIS A 22 -0.56 87.17 -23.57
CA HIS A 22 -0.08 88.09 -24.59
C HIS A 22 -1.19 89.04 -25.09
N SER A 23 -2.40 88.52 -25.35
CA SER A 23 -3.55 89.35 -25.74
C SER A 23 -3.93 90.39 -24.69
N TYR A 24 -3.91 90.01 -23.40
CA TYR A 24 -4.16 90.96 -22.32
C TYR A 24 -3.11 92.06 -22.27
N ASP A 25 -1.83 91.72 -22.44
CA ASP A 25 -0.74 92.68 -22.39
C ASP A 25 -0.87 93.74 -23.51
N VAL A 26 -1.23 93.31 -24.74
CA VAL A 26 -1.49 94.22 -25.88
C VAL A 26 -2.68 95.14 -25.60
N MET A 27 -3.81 94.60 -25.12
CA MET A 27 -5.01 95.39 -24.81
C MET A 27 -4.76 96.41 -23.70
N ILE A 28 -4.05 96.02 -22.63
CA ILE A 28 -3.72 96.91 -21.50
C ILE A 28 -2.81 98.04 -21.98
N LEU A 29 -1.79 97.72 -22.77
CA LEU A 29 -0.85 98.70 -23.27
C LEU A 29 -1.53 99.68 -24.25
N ALA A 30 -2.36 99.20 -25.16
CA ALA A 30 -3.14 100.04 -26.07
C ALA A 30 -4.07 101.02 -25.31
N ARG A 31 -4.71 100.55 -24.23
CA ARG A 31 -5.59 101.38 -23.40
C ARG A 31 -4.80 102.39 -22.57
N THR A 32 -3.62 102.01 -22.09
CA THR A 32 -2.70 102.92 -21.38
C THR A 32 -2.16 103.99 -22.31
N LEU A 33 -1.84 103.63 -23.56
CA LEU A 33 -1.44 104.56 -24.61
C LEU A 33 -2.54 105.58 -24.90
N ALA A 34 -3.78 105.13 -25.12
CA ALA A 34 -4.94 106.01 -25.33
C ALA A 34 -5.09 107.03 -24.17
N GLY A 35 -5.00 106.55 -22.93
CA GLY A 35 -5.09 107.40 -21.75
C GLY A 35 -3.94 108.40 -21.61
N THR A 36 -2.72 108.01 -21.99
CA THR A 36 -1.53 108.88 -21.93
C THR A 36 -1.59 109.98 -22.98
N ILE A 37 -2.04 109.66 -24.21
CA ILE A 37 -2.30 110.66 -25.26
C ILE A 37 -3.36 111.66 -24.79
N ALA A 38 -4.48 111.17 -24.25
CA ALA A 38 -5.56 112.04 -23.77
C ALA A 38 -5.12 112.98 -22.64
N ARG A 39 -4.30 112.51 -21.68
CA ARG A 39 -3.76 113.36 -20.62
C ARG A 39 -2.77 114.39 -21.16
N SER A 40 -1.88 113.98 -22.06
CA SER A 40 -0.92 114.87 -22.72
C SER A 40 -1.65 116.03 -23.41
N GLU A 41 -2.70 115.74 -24.18
CA GLU A 41 -3.51 116.78 -24.84
C GLU A 41 -4.26 117.67 -23.85
N ALA A 42 -4.82 117.10 -22.78
CA ALA A 42 -5.47 117.90 -21.74
C ALA A 42 -4.49 118.83 -21.00
N SER A 43 -3.26 118.36 -20.76
CA SER A 43 -2.17 119.15 -20.18
C SER A 43 -1.77 120.29 -21.12
N LEU A 44 -1.66 120.04 -22.43
CA LEU A 44 -1.43 121.08 -23.43
C LEU A 44 -2.58 122.10 -23.46
N GLY A 45 -3.83 121.65 -23.41
CA GLY A 45 -4.98 122.55 -23.36
C GLY A 45 -4.94 123.49 -22.17
N ARG A 46 -4.64 122.96 -20.97
CA ARG A 46 -4.45 123.79 -19.77
C ARG A 46 -3.24 124.72 -19.91
N TYR A 47 -2.15 124.28 -20.55
CA TYR A 47 -0.97 125.11 -20.81
C TYR A 47 -1.31 126.30 -21.72
N VAL A 48 -2.02 126.07 -22.82
CA VAL A 48 -2.48 127.13 -23.73
C VAL A 48 -3.36 128.14 -23.00
N ILE A 49 -4.19 127.68 -22.05
CA ILE A 49 -5.10 128.55 -21.31
C ILE A 49 -4.37 129.40 -20.26
N SER A 50 -3.54 128.76 -19.44
CA SER A 50 -2.93 129.35 -18.25
C SER A 50 -1.58 130.02 -18.52
N GLY A 51 -0.85 129.58 -19.55
CA GLY A 51 0.54 129.96 -19.81
C GLY A 51 1.57 129.35 -18.84
N ASP A 52 1.16 128.45 -17.94
CA ASP A 52 2.06 127.84 -16.94
C ASP A 52 3.06 126.87 -17.59
N SER A 53 4.35 127.22 -17.58
CA SER A 53 5.42 126.42 -18.18
C SER A 53 5.50 124.98 -17.63
N LYS A 54 5.07 124.75 -16.39
CA LYS A 54 5.05 123.41 -15.78
C LYS A 54 4.07 122.48 -16.50
N LEU A 55 2.93 123.00 -16.97
CA LEU A 55 1.96 122.23 -17.76
C LEU A 55 2.50 121.90 -19.15
N GLY A 56 3.32 122.79 -19.73
CA GLY A 56 4.02 122.53 -20.99
C GLY A 56 5.05 121.40 -20.88
N GLN A 57 5.79 121.34 -19.77
CA GLN A 57 6.69 120.22 -19.46
C GLN A 57 5.92 118.90 -19.32
N ILE A 58 4.84 118.89 -18.52
CA ILE A 58 3.99 117.69 -18.33
C ILE A 58 3.45 117.19 -19.68
N TYR A 59 2.98 118.07 -20.56
CA TYR A 59 2.55 117.70 -21.91
C TYR A 59 3.66 116.97 -22.68
N SER A 60 4.87 117.53 -22.71
CA SER A 60 6.01 116.99 -23.45
C SER A 60 6.44 115.62 -22.91
N ASP A 61 6.47 115.47 -21.59
CA ASP A 61 6.81 114.21 -20.93
C ASP A 61 5.76 113.14 -21.21
N GLU A 62 4.47 113.47 -21.07
CA GLU A 62 3.37 112.55 -21.37
C GLU A 62 3.31 112.18 -22.86
N TRP A 63 3.61 113.11 -23.76
CA TRP A 63 3.66 112.83 -25.19
C TRP A 63 4.81 111.86 -25.51
N THR A 64 6.00 112.11 -24.96
CA THR A 64 7.17 111.24 -25.13
C THR A 64 6.92 109.84 -24.56
N LEU A 65 6.28 109.75 -23.39
CA LEU A 65 5.88 108.49 -22.78
C LEU A 65 4.89 107.71 -23.68
N ALA A 66 3.92 108.39 -24.29
CA ALA A 66 3.01 107.78 -25.26
C ALA A 66 3.78 107.24 -26.49
N GLY A 67 4.81 107.94 -26.95
CA GLY A 67 5.70 107.43 -28.02
C GLY A 67 6.39 106.12 -27.64
N ALA A 68 6.98 106.07 -26.44
CA ALA A 68 7.62 104.85 -25.93
C ALA A 68 6.62 103.69 -25.74
N GLN A 69 5.38 103.99 -25.31
CA GLN A 69 4.31 103.00 -25.21
C GLN A 69 3.89 102.45 -26.58
N LEU A 70 3.85 103.30 -27.61
CA LEU A 70 3.59 102.90 -28.99
C LEU A 70 4.70 102.00 -29.54
N ASP A 71 5.98 102.34 -29.29
CA ASP A 71 7.11 101.48 -29.68
C ASP A 71 7.05 100.11 -29.00
N ARG A 72 6.64 100.07 -27.74
CA ARG A 72 6.44 98.81 -27.03
C ARG A 72 5.26 98.00 -27.57
N LEU A 73 4.20 98.67 -28.02
CA LEU A 73 3.04 98.04 -28.66
C LEU A 73 3.44 97.43 -30.01
N ASP A 74 4.30 98.09 -30.76
CA ASP A 74 4.86 97.62 -32.04
C ASP A 74 5.67 96.31 -31.86
N ILE A 75 6.47 96.24 -30.79
CA ILE A 75 7.23 95.02 -30.46
C ILE A 75 6.30 93.87 -30.04
N LEU A 76 5.21 94.17 -29.34
CA LEU A 76 4.30 93.14 -28.82
C LEU A 76 3.34 92.61 -29.88
N VAL A 77 2.99 93.36 -30.92
CA VAL A 77 2.00 92.92 -31.91
C VAL A 77 2.64 92.03 -32.98
N GLU A 78 2.38 90.73 -32.89
CA GLU A 78 2.89 89.73 -33.83
C GLU A 78 2.02 89.55 -35.10
N ASP A 79 0.73 89.90 -35.03
CA ASP A 79 -0.22 89.66 -36.13
C ASP A 79 -0.04 90.68 -37.27
N ARG A 80 0.14 90.19 -38.50
CA ARG A 80 0.34 91.02 -39.71
C ARG A 80 -0.81 91.99 -39.99
N ALA A 81 -2.05 91.64 -39.64
CA ALA A 81 -3.20 92.52 -39.81
C ALA A 81 -3.20 93.66 -38.79
N GLN A 82 -2.77 93.38 -37.56
CA GLN A 82 -2.67 94.37 -36.48
C GLN A 82 -1.43 95.25 -36.60
N GLN A 83 -0.32 94.75 -37.16
CA GLN A 83 0.86 95.56 -37.50
C GLN A 83 0.48 96.74 -38.42
N ARG A 84 -0.43 96.52 -39.38
CA ARG A 84 -0.95 97.61 -40.22
C ARG A 84 -1.70 98.68 -39.42
N LEU A 85 -2.35 98.31 -38.31
CA LEU A 85 -2.99 99.26 -37.41
C LEU A 85 -1.94 100.05 -36.62
N ILE A 86 -0.86 99.40 -36.18
CA ILE A 86 0.26 100.07 -35.52
C ILE A 86 0.92 101.09 -36.46
N ASP A 87 1.16 100.75 -37.73
CA ASP A 87 1.71 101.67 -38.72
C ASP A 87 0.80 102.90 -38.93
N GLN A 88 -0.52 102.69 -39.03
CA GLN A 88 -1.49 103.77 -39.14
C GLN A 88 -1.53 104.65 -37.89
N LEU A 89 -1.42 104.03 -36.71
CA LEU A 89 -1.36 104.71 -35.42
C LEU A 89 -0.10 105.57 -35.30
N ARG A 90 1.06 105.03 -35.70
CA ARG A 90 2.36 105.73 -35.73
C ARG A 90 2.34 106.92 -36.68
N ALA A 91 1.77 106.74 -37.87
CA ALA A 91 1.60 107.84 -38.82
C ALA A 91 0.68 108.94 -38.25
N ALA A 92 -0.46 108.57 -37.66
CA ALA A 92 -1.40 109.52 -37.07
C ALA A 92 -0.81 110.25 -35.84
N TYR A 93 -0.10 109.53 -34.98
CA TYR A 93 0.63 110.08 -33.84
C TYR A 93 1.70 111.08 -34.27
N GLY A 94 2.51 110.76 -35.29
CA GLY A 94 3.53 111.67 -35.82
C GLY A 94 2.95 112.95 -36.41
N VAL A 95 1.83 112.86 -37.15
CA VAL A 95 1.11 114.05 -37.65
C VAL A 95 0.58 114.88 -36.49
N ARG A 96 -0.07 114.23 -35.50
CA ARG A 96 -0.63 114.91 -34.33
C ARG A 96 0.43 115.61 -33.49
N GLY A 97 1.59 115.00 -33.28
CA GLY A 97 2.70 115.61 -32.54
C GLY A 97 3.23 116.88 -33.21
N LYS A 98 3.25 116.94 -34.55
CA LYS A 98 3.60 118.17 -35.29
C LYS A 98 2.56 119.29 -35.10
N GLU A 99 1.27 118.95 -35.08
CA GLU A 99 0.19 119.90 -34.78
C GLU A 99 0.31 120.45 -33.35
N LEU A 100 0.46 119.57 -32.37
CA LEU A 100 0.52 119.92 -30.95
C LEU A 100 1.79 120.70 -30.58
N SER A 101 2.94 120.34 -31.16
CA SER A 101 4.19 121.10 -30.97
C SER A 101 4.07 122.52 -31.51
N THR A 102 3.48 122.72 -32.68
CA THR A 102 3.23 124.06 -33.25
C THR A 102 2.38 124.92 -32.30
N ILE A 103 1.37 124.33 -31.67
CA ILE A 103 0.54 124.99 -30.66
C ILE A 103 1.38 125.35 -29.42
N ALA A 104 2.13 124.39 -28.88
CA ALA A 104 2.97 124.59 -27.70
C ALA A 104 4.00 125.72 -27.91
N LEU A 105 4.72 125.71 -29.04
CA LEU A 105 5.68 126.75 -29.42
C LEU A 105 5.00 128.13 -29.51
N SER A 106 3.80 128.21 -30.07
CA SER A 106 3.07 129.49 -30.19
C SER A 106 2.66 130.09 -28.83
N THR A 107 2.38 129.25 -27.83
CA THR A 107 2.10 129.66 -26.45
C THR A 107 3.36 130.18 -25.74
N THR A 108 4.51 129.52 -25.94
CA THR A 108 5.79 129.92 -25.31
C THR A 108 6.28 131.29 -25.78
N TYR A 109 6.03 131.68 -27.04
CA TYR A 109 6.42 132.99 -27.58
C TYR A 109 5.40 134.13 -27.33
N HIS A 110 4.57 134.02 -26.29
CA HIS A 110 3.58 135.03 -25.84
C HIS A 110 2.55 135.48 -26.91
N ARG A 111 2.22 134.62 -27.89
CA ARG A 111 1.18 134.89 -28.91
C ARG A 111 -0.17 134.27 -28.53
N ASN A 112 -0.66 134.58 -27.33
CA ASN A 112 -1.81 133.89 -26.74
C ASN A 112 -3.04 133.85 -27.66
N ARG A 113 -3.39 134.94 -28.37
CA ARG A 113 -4.54 134.93 -29.32
C ARG A 113 -4.41 133.93 -30.47
N GLN A 114 -3.21 133.70 -30.99
CA GLN A 114 -2.97 132.71 -32.06
C GLN A 114 -2.98 131.28 -31.52
N ALA A 115 -2.41 131.05 -30.34
CA ALA A 115 -2.39 129.74 -29.70
C ALA A 115 -3.80 129.21 -29.38
N TYR A 116 -4.69 130.07 -28.88
CA TYR A 116 -6.10 129.72 -28.63
C TYR A 116 -6.86 129.33 -29.91
N ALA A 117 -6.65 130.08 -31.02
CA ALA A 117 -7.29 129.78 -32.30
C ALA A 117 -6.77 128.46 -32.90
N LEU A 118 -5.45 128.24 -32.86
CA LEU A 118 -4.83 126.99 -33.33
C LEU A 118 -5.25 125.78 -32.47
N TYR A 119 -5.38 125.94 -31.15
CA TYR A 119 -5.87 124.88 -30.26
C TYR A 119 -7.34 124.53 -30.53
N TYR A 120 -8.21 125.53 -30.71
CA TYR A 120 -9.63 125.27 -31.03
C TYR A 120 -9.78 124.58 -32.40
N GLN A 121 -8.99 124.98 -33.40
CA GLN A 121 -8.97 124.34 -34.72
C GLN A 121 -8.38 122.92 -34.65
N ALA A 122 -7.37 122.68 -33.83
CA ALA A 122 -6.77 121.37 -33.60
C ALA A 122 -7.66 120.43 -32.76
N GLY A 123 -8.59 120.96 -31.97
CA GLY A 123 -9.65 120.19 -31.31
C GLY A 123 -10.61 119.50 -32.29
N GLN A 124 -10.65 119.96 -33.55
CA GLN A 124 -11.42 119.35 -34.64
C GLN A 124 -10.54 118.50 -35.59
N ALA A 125 -9.28 118.24 -35.25
CA ALA A 125 -8.33 117.58 -36.15
C ALA A 125 -8.67 116.11 -36.40
N LYS A 126 -8.60 115.72 -37.67
CA LYS A 126 -8.81 114.33 -38.13
C LYS A 126 -7.80 113.34 -37.53
N ALA A 127 -6.62 113.81 -37.10
CA ALA A 127 -5.55 112.96 -36.59
C ALA A 127 -5.89 112.30 -35.23
N LEU A 128 -6.47 113.05 -34.27
CA LEU A 128 -6.87 112.50 -32.97
C LEU A 128 -8.00 111.47 -33.10
N LEU A 129 -9.01 111.77 -33.92
CA LEU A 129 -10.09 110.83 -34.22
C LEU A 129 -9.55 109.56 -34.90
N ARG A 130 -8.50 109.68 -35.74
CA ARG A 130 -7.84 108.54 -36.38
C ARG A 130 -7.07 107.70 -35.34
N ILE A 131 -6.31 108.33 -34.44
CA ILE A 131 -5.63 107.65 -33.33
C ILE A 131 -6.64 106.85 -32.49
N GLY A 132 -7.74 107.48 -32.07
CA GLY A 132 -8.80 106.83 -31.30
C GLY A 132 -9.39 105.63 -32.03
N ARG A 133 -9.85 105.82 -33.27
CA ARG A 133 -10.42 104.72 -34.09
C ARG A 133 -9.44 103.57 -34.32
N THR A 134 -8.16 103.87 -34.55
CA THR A 134 -7.16 102.82 -34.79
C THR A 134 -6.83 102.05 -33.51
N LEU A 135 -6.79 102.72 -32.36
CA LEU A 135 -6.66 102.07 -31.05
C LEU A 135 -7.89 101.23 -30.69
N ASP A 136 -9.09 101.74 -30.93
CA ASP A 136 -10.34 100.99 -30.71
C ASP A 136 -10.38 99.75 -31.61
N ALA A 137 -10.04 99.88 -32.89
CA ALA A 137 -9.97 98.76 -33.83
C ALA A 137 -8.92 97.71 -33.42
N LEU A 138 -7.79 98.13 -32.85
CA LEU A 138 -6.76 97.23 -32.33
C LEU A 138 -7.27 96.49 -31.08
N ILE A 139 -7.91 97.19 -30.14
CA ILE A 139 -8.47 96.60 -28.92
C ILE A 139 -9.59 95.62 -29.26
N ASP A 140 -10.48 95.96 -30.18
CA ASP A 140 -11.58 95.09 -30.62
C ASP A 140 -11.05 93.86 -31.36
N GLY A 141 -10.06 94.03 -32.24
CA GLY A 141 -9.38 92.92 -32.90
C GLY A 141 -8.73 91.96 -31.90
N GLU A 142 -8.02 92.50 -30.90
CA GLU A 142 -7.36 91.68 -29.88
C GLU A 142 -8.38 91.00 -28.94
N ARG A 143 -9.53 91.64 -28.68
CA ARG A 143 -10.62 91.04 -27.90
C ARG A 143 -11.20 89.81 -28.59
N VAL A 144 -11.40 89.85 -29.91
CA VAL A 144 -11.88 88.69 -30.68
C VAL A 144 -10.84 87.56 -30.65
N LEU A 145 -9.55 87.88 -30.82
CA LEU A 145 -8.48 86.88 -30.71
C LEU A 145 -8.40 86.28 -29.30
N LEU A 146 -8.56 87.09 -28.26
CA LEU A 146 -8.59 86.66 -26.87
C LEU A 146 -9.74 85.69 -26.62
N ASP A 147 -10.94 85.95 -27.14
CA ASP A 147 -12.10 85.06 -27.00
C ASP A 147 -11.85 83.71 -27.67
N GLN A 148 -11.29 83.70 -28.88
CA GLN A 148 -10.90 82.47 -29.59
C GLN A 148 -9.82 81.68 -28.83
N ARG A 149 -8.77 82.37 -28.37
CA ARG A 149 -7.67 81.78 -27.59
C ARG A 149 -8.18 81.23 -26.25
N SER A 150 -9.09 81.94 -25.59
CA SER A 150 -9.70 81.52 -24.32
C SER A 150 -10.58 80.28 -24.49
N ALA A 151 -11.33 80.17 -25.60
CA ALA A 151 -12.12 78.98 -25.92
C ALA A 151 -11.22 77.76 -26.15
N ALA A 152 -10.16 77.91 -26.95
CA ALA A 152 -9.19 76.84 -27.21
C ALA A 152 -8.45 76.41 -25.93
N ALA A 153 -8.07 77.36 -25.06
CA ALA A 153 -7.45 77.07 -23.78
C ALA A 153 -8.37 76.23 -22.88
N ARG A 154 -9.67 76.59 -22.78
CA ARG A 154 -10.65 75.83 -22.00
C ARG A 154 -10.81 74.40 -22.50
N ASP A 155 -10.88 74.21 -23.82
CA ASP A 155 -11.02 72.89 -24.42
C ASP A 155 -9.79 72.00 -24.14
N SER A 156 -8.58 72.57 -24.27
CA SER A 156 -7.33 71.87 -23.93
C SER A 156 -7.29 71.41 -22.46
N VAL A 157 -7.77 72.24 -21.52
CA VAL A 157 -7.86 71.90 -20.10
C VAL A 157 -8.85 70.77 -19.85
N LEU A 158 -10.02 70.81 -20.50
CA LEU A 158 -11.02 69.75 -20.38
C LEU A 158 -10.49 68.42 -20.93
N HIS A 159 -9.80 68.45 -22.06
CA HIS A 159 -9.14 67.27 -22.62
C HIS A 159 -8.07 66.69 -21.68
N ALA A 160 -7.20 67.53 -21.13
CA ALA A 160 -6.18 67.11 -20.16
C ALA A 160 -6.82 66.46 -18.91
N ASN A 161 -7.88 67.08 -18.36
CA ASN A 161 -8.60 66.55 -17.19
C ASN A 161 -9.29 65.21 -17.48
N ARG A 162 -9.86 65.02 -18.67
CA ARG A 162 -10.46 63.71 -19.06
C ARG A 162 -9.39 62.61 -19.13
N ILE A 163 -8.23 62.91 -19.71
CA ILE A 163 -7.11 61.95 -19.79
C ILE A 163 -6.60 61.62 -18.38
N ALA A 164 -6.41 62.63 -17.52
CA ALA A 164 -5.99 62.43 -16.14
C ALA A 164 -7.00 61.59 -15.33
N GLY A 165 -8.30 61.85 -15.49
CA GLY A 165 -9.36 61.07 -14.86
C GLY A 165 -9.38 59.61 -15.32
N ALA A 166 -9.21 59.36 -16.63
CA ALA A 166 -9.12 58.00 -17.16
C ALA A 166 -7.91 57.23 -16.62
N LEU A 167 -6.76 57.91 -16.50
CA LEU A 167 -5.55 57.33 -15.89
C LEU A 167 -5.76 57.00 -14.40
N ALA A 168 -6.39 57.90 -13.65
CA ALA A 168 -6.70 57.66 -12.23
C ALA A 168 -7.61 56.44 -12.05
N LEU A 169 -8.66 56.31 -12.86
CA LEU A 169 -9.55 55.14 -12.83
C LEU A 169 -8.82 53.83 -13.16
N LEU A 170 -7.91 53.86 -14.13
CA LEU A 170 -7.09 52.69 -14.48
C LEU A 170 -6.18 52.27 -13.31
N VAL A 171 -5.53 53.23 -12.65
CA VAL A 171 -4.70 52.96 -11.46
C VAL A 171 -5.54 52.37 -10.33
N ILE A 172 -6.72 52.93 -10.06
CA ILE A 172 -7.65 52.40 -9.05
C ILE A 172 -8.05 50.96 -9.40
N GLY A 173 -8.37 50.69 -10.67
CA GLY A 173 -8.70 49.34 -11.14
C GLY A 173 -7.56 48.33 -10.95
N LEU A 174 -6.32 48.72 -11.25
CA LEU A 174 -5.14 47.89 -11.02
C LEU A 174 -4.91 47.58 -9.54
N VAL A 175 -5.06 48.58 -8.66
CA VAL A 175 -4.92 48.40 -7.21
C VAL A 175 -6.00 47.47 -6.68
N LEU A 176 -7.27 47.67 -7.06
CA LEU A 176 -8.38 46.79 -6.68
C LEU A 176 -8.18 45.37 -7.20
N GLY A 177 -7.71 45.22 -8.45
CA GLY A 177 -7.37 43.92 -9.02
C GLY A 177 -6.25 43.21 -8.26
N GLY A 178 -5.20 43.94 -7.85
CA GLY A 178 -4.12 43.41 -7.03
C GLY A 178 -4.58 42.97 -5.65
N ILE A 179 -5.43 43.76 -4.99
CA ILE A 179 -6.04 43.40 -3.70
C ILE A 179 -6.91 42.15 -3.84
N LEU A 180 -7.75 42.07 -4.87
CA LEU A 180 -8.60 40.92 -5.14
C LEU A 180 -7.76 39.65 -5.40
N LEU A 181 -6.71 39.77 -6.22
CA LEU A 181 -5.80 38.66 -6.51
C LEU A 181 -5.08 38.20 -5.24
N GLY A 182 -4.59 39.13 -4.41
CA GLY A 182 -3.98 38.82 -3.12
C GLY A 182 -4.95 38.10 -2.17
N TRP A 183 -6.19 38.56 -2.09
CA TRP A 183 -7.24 37.91 -1.30
C TRP A 183 -7.55 36.49 -1.79
N LEU A 184 -7.66 36.29 -3.12
CA LEU A 184 -7.86 34.96 -3.72
C LEU A 184 -6.69 34.01 -3.43
N ILE A 185 -5.44 34.51 -3.51
CA ILE A 185 -4.26 33.71 -3.17
C ILE A 185 -4.27 33.31 -1.70
N LEU A 186 -4.52 34.25 -0.79
CA LEU A 186 -4.58 33.97 0.66
C LEU A 186 -5.67 32.95 0.98
N ARG A 187 -6.85 33.09 0.36
CA ARG A 187 -7.95 32.14 0.51
C ARG A 187 -7.56 30.74 -0.01
N ALA A 188 -6.99 30.65 -1.20
CA ALA A 188 -6.57 29.38 -1.80
C ALA A 188 -5.47 28.68 -0.99
N VAL A 189 -4.54 29.44 -0.40
CA VAL A 189 -3.51 28.89 0.50
C VAL A 189 -4.13 28.40 1.81
N GLY A 190 -5.09 29.14 2.38
CA GLY A 190 -5.83 28.74 3.58
C GLY A 190 -6.60 27.43 3.39
N GLU A 191 -7.40 27.32 2.32
CA GLU A 191 -8.17 26.11 2.00
C GLU A 191 -7.26 24.89 1.81
N ARG A 192 -6.10 25.06 1.14
CA ARG A 192 -5.11 23.99 1.00
C ARG A 192 -4.48 23.59 2.33
N ALA A 193 -4.19 24.54 3.21
CA ALA A 193 -3.60 24.27 4.51
C ALA A 193 -4.56 23.46 5.41
N GLU A 194 -5.85 23.81 5.42
CA GLU A 194 -6.89 23.08 6.13
C GLU A 194 -7.05 21.65 5.60
N ALA A 195 -7.18 21.48 4.27
CA ALA A 195 -7.28 20.15 3.66
C ALA A 195 -6.06 19.26 3.97
N HIS A 196 -4.85 19.83 3.99
CA HIS A 196 -3.64 19.10 4.38
C HIS A 196 -3.56 18.80 5.87
N ALA A 197 -4.18 19.60 6.73
CA ALA A 197 -4.26 19.33 8.16
C ALA A 197 -5.25 18.20 8.46
N GLU A 198 -6.43 18.22 7.83
CA GLU A 198 -7.43 17.15 7.91
C GLU A 198 -6.87 15.82 7.39
N ALA A 199 -6.25 15.81 6.22
CA ALA A 199 -5.65 14.60 5.67
C ALA A 199 -4.53 14.01 6.56
N ARG A 200 -3.79 14.86 7.27
CA ARG A 200 -2.78 14.41 8.25
C ARG A 200 -3.42 13.83 9.51
N ALA A 201 -4.50 14.45 10.00
CA ALA A 201 -5.24 13.94 11.15
C ALA A 201 -5.90 12.59 10.86
N GLU A 202 -6.52 12.43 9.69
CA GLU A 202 -7.12 11.16 9.26
C GLU A 202 -6.07 10.05 9.09
N ARG A 203 -4.89 10.36 8.53
CA ARG A 203 -3.79 9.38 8.45
C ARG A 203 -3.29 8.94 9.82
N ALA A 204 -3.10 9.88 10.74
CA ALA A 204 -2.67 9.56 12.11
C ALA A 204 -3.69 8.66 12.83
N ARG A 205 -4.99 8.90 12.66
CA ARG A 205 -6.06 8.02 13.18
C ARG A 205 -6.05 6.64 12.55
N ALA A 206 -5.81 6.57 11.24
CA ALA A 206 -5.73 5.29 10.53
C ALA A 206 -4.52 4.46 10.97
N GLU A 207 -3.38 5.09 11.19
CA GLU A 207 -2.18 4.46 11.76
C GLU A 207 -2.45 3.97 13.20
N GLU A 208 -3.04 4.81 14.06
CA GLU A 208 -3.39 4.41 15.43
C GLU A 208 -4.39 3.24 15.47
N LEU A 209 -5.38 3.23 14.57
CA LEU A 209 -6.32 2.11 14.45
C LEU A 209 -5.63 0.85 13.94
N ALA A 210 -4.71 0.96 12.97
CA ALA A 210 -3.96 -0.19 12.45
C ALA A 210 -3.11 -0.83 13.55
N ASP A 211 -2.39 -0.02 14.33
CA ASP A 211 -1.59 -0.49 15.47
C ASP A 211 -2.47 -1.15 16.54
N ALA A 212 -3.64 -0.56 16.84
CA ALA A 212 -4.59 -1.13 17.81
C ALA A 212 -5.17 -2.46 17.32
N VAL A 213 -5.48 -2.60 16.02
CA VAL A 213 -5.95 -3.85 15.42
C VAL A 213 -4.86 -4.91 15.43
N GLU A 214 -3.61 -4.55 15.14
CA GLU A 214 -2.48 -5.49 15.20
C GLU A 214 -2.23 -5.97 16.64
N ALA A 215 -2.26 -5.07 17.62
CA ALA A 215 -2.15 -5.43 19.03
C ALA A 215 -3.30 -6.35 19.47
N ALA A 216 -4.55 -6.01 19.12
CA ALA A 216 -5.71 -6.82 19.47
C ALA A 216 -5.69 -8.21 18.81
N THR A 217 -5.25 -8.30 17.55
CA THR A 217 -5.15 -9.59 16.84
C THR A 217 -4.02 -10.45 17.41
N GLN A 218 -2.89 -9.87 17.82
CA GLN A 218 -1.84 -10.61 18.54
C GLN A 218 -2.34 -11.12 19.89
N GLU A 219 -3.04 -10.29 20.65
CA GLU A 219 -3.59 -10.70 21.93
C GLU A 219 -4.63 -11.83 21.78
N LEU A 220 -5.51 -11.74 20.78
CA LEU A 220 -6.49 -12.78 20.47
C LEU A 220 -5.81 -14.12 20.15
N LYS A 221 -4.75 -14.12 19.31
CA LYS A 221 -3.97 -15.33 19.00
C LYS A 221 -3.36 -15.97 20.23
N VAL A 222 -2.83 -15.16 21.15
CA VAL A 222 -2.27 -15.65 22.42
C VAL A 222 -3.36 -16.25 23.30
N GLN A 223 -4.55 -15.64 23.36
CA GLN A 223 -5.68 -16.15 24.14
C GLN A 223 -6.24 -17.45 23.54
N GLU A 224 -6.40 -17.53 22.22
CA GLU A 224 -6.81 -18.75 21.51
C GLU A 224 -5.82 -19.90 21.73
N ALA A 225 -4.51 -19.62 21.63
CA ALA A 225 -3.48 -20.62 21.91
C ALA A 225 -3.55 -21.14 23.35
N LYS A 226 -3.77 -20.24 24.33
CA LYS A 226 -3.97 -20.62 25.74
C LYS A 226 -5.24 -21.45 25.94
N LEU A 227 -6.35 -21.08 25.30
CA LEU A 227 -7.60 -21.84 25.39
C LEU A 227 -7.45 -23.23 24.81
N ARG A 228 -6.80 -23.35 23.64
CA ARG A 228 -6.52 -24.64 23.00
C ARG A 228 -5.60 -25.51 23.87
N GLN A 229 -4.60 -24.91 24.51
CA GLN A 229 -3.72 -25.62 25.45
C GLN A 229 -4.47 -26.07 26.70
N ALA A 230 -5.39 -25.25 27.25
CA ALA A 230 -6.22 -25.61 28.38
C ALA A 230 -7.18 -26.76 28.04
N GLN A 231 -7.85 -26.71 26.88
CA GLN A 231 -8.70 -27.78 26.38
C GLN A 231 -7.91 -29.08 26.14
N LYS A 232 -6.67 -28.98 25.62
CA LYS A 232 -5.77 -30.12 25.48
C LYS A 232 -5.41 -30.73 26.84
N MET A 233 -5.16 -29.91 27.87
CA MET A 233 -4.87 -30.37 29.22
C MET A 233 -6.09 -31.01 29.91
N ASP A 234 -7.29 -30.47 29.68
CA ASP A 234 -8.52 -31.00 30.26
C ASP A 234 -8.91 -32.35 29.63
N ALA A 235 -8.78 -32.45 28.30
CA ALA A 235 -8.92 -33.71 27.56
C ALA A 235 -7.86 -34.73 27.99
N LEU A 236 -6.60 -34.32 28.16
CA LEU A 236 -5.53 -35.18 28.67
C LEU A 236 -5.84 -35.67 30.10
N GLY A 237 -6.37 -34.81 30.97
CA GLY A 237 -6.78 -35.15 32.33
C GLY A 237 -7.85 -36.25 32.37
N GLN A 238 -8.88 -36.16 31.53
CA GLN A 238 -9.90 -37.20 31.40
C GLN A 238 -9.36 -38.50 30.77
N LEU A 239 -8.46 -38.39 29.79
CA LEU A 239 -7.82 -39.51 29.11
C LEU A 239 -6.84 -40.29 30.01
N THR A 240 -6.12 -39.61 30.91
CA THR A 240 -5.07 -40.23 31.74
C THR A 240 -5.65 -41.29 32.68
N GLY A 241 -6.87 -41.09 33.20
CA GLY A 241 -7.54 -42.06 34.07
C GLY A 241 -7.98 -43.34 33.36
N GLY A 242 -8.57 -43.23 32.17
CA GLY A 242 -9.00 -44.38 31.37
C GLY A 242 -7.85 -45.13 30.72
N ILE A 243 -6.83 -44.43 30.24
CA ILE A 243 -5.69 -45.03 29.55
C ILE A 243 -4.76 -45.74 30.52
N ALA A 244 -4.51 -45.19 31.72
CA ALA A 244 -3.70 -45.87 32.73
C ALA A 244 -4.34 -47.21 33.15
N HIS A 245 -5.67 -47.23 33.28
CA HIS A 245 -6.41 -48.45 33.58
C HIS A 245 -6.28 -49.49 32.46
N ASP A 246 -6.46 -49.09 31.20
CA ASP A 246 -6.37 -50.02 30.06
C ASP A 246 -4.93 -50.52 29.84
N PHE A 247 -3.93 -49.66 30.02
CA PHE A 247 -2.52 -50.04 29.97
C PHE A 247 -2.17 -51.04 31.08
N ASN A 248 -2.66 -50.81 32.31
CA ASN A 248 -2.49 -51.75 33.41
C ASN A 248 -3.18 -53.09 33.16
N ASN A 249 -4.36 -53.09 32.51
CA ASN A 249 -5.05 -54.32 32.12
C ASN A 249 -4.26 -55.10 31.06
N MET A 250 -3.69 -54.43 30.07
CA MET A 250 -2.84 -55.08 29.06
C MET A 250 -1.56 -55.65 29.71
N LEU A 251 -0.94 -54.91 30.63
CA LEU A 251 0.19 -55.39 31.44
C LEU A 251 -0.15 -56.61 32.27
N ALA A 252 -1.35 -56.64 32.88
CA ALA A 252 -1.82 -57.79 33.64
C ALA A 252 -1.97 -59.04 32.76
N VAL A 253 -2.45 -58.90 31.52
CA VAL A 253 -2.53 -60.00 30.54
C VAL A 253 -1.14 -60.48 30.12
N VAL A 254 -0.20 -59.56 29.87
CA VAL A 254 1.19 -59.91 29.53
C VAL A 254 1.86 -60.69 30.66
N LEU A 255 1.82 -60.14 31.88
CA LEU A 255 2.45 -60.74 33.05
C LEU A 255 1.77 -62.07 33.43
N GLY A 256 0.44 -62.11 33.35
CA GLY A 256 -0.34 -63.33 33.63
C GLY A 256 -0.05 -64.46 32.65
N GLY A 257 0.00 -64.15 31.34
CA GLY A 257 0.37 -65.13 30.32
C GLY A 257 1.80 -65.66 30.52
N LEU A 258 2.77 -64.78 30.77
CA LEU A 258 4.15 -65.21 31.03
C LEU A 258 4.30 -66.06 32.30
N GLU A 259 3.60 -65.71 33.38
CA GLU A 259 3.63 -66.47 34.63
C GLU A 259 2.96 -67.84 34.49
N LEU A 260 1.85 -67.92 33.76
CA LEU A 260 1.16 -69.18 33.48
C LEU A 260 1.98 -70.07 32.54
N ALA A 261 2.59 -69.51 31.49
CA ALA A 261 3.50 -70.23 30.61
C ALA A 261 4.67 -70.85 31.39
N ARG A 262 5.26 -70.11 32.34
CA ARG A 262 6.37 -70.60 33.18
C ARG A 262 5.97 -71.71 34.15
N ARG A 263 4.69 -71.81 34.51
CA ARG A 263 4.15 -72.84 35.42
C ARG A 263 3.53 -74.02 34.69
N SER A 264 3.27 -73.90 33.38
CA SER A 264 2.70 -74.96 32.56
C SER A 264 3.68 -76.12 32.36
N GLY A 265 3.18 -77.35 32.46
CA GLY A 265 3.94 -78.58 32.23
C GLY A 265 3.73 -79.21 30.84
N ASN A 266 2.91 -78.60 29.99
CA ASN A 266 2.61 -79.05 28.62
C ASN A 266 2.93 -77.91 27.63
N GLU A 267 3.60 -78.26 26.53
CA GLU A 267 4.05 -77.38 25.46
C GLU A 267 2.88 -76.62 24.78
N GLU A 268 1.72 -77.26 24.65
CA GLU A 268 0.52 -76.65 24.06
C GLU A 268 -0.09 -75.55 24.94
N ASP A 269 -0.02 -75.70 26.26
CA ASP A 269 -0.47 -74.67 27.20
C ASP A 269 0.56 -73.55 27.32
N VAL A 270 1.86 -73.87 27.21
CA VAL A 270 2.93 -72.86 27.15
C VAL A 270 2.72 -71.96 25.93
N HIS A 271 2.49 -72.54 24.75
CA HIS A 271 2.28 -71.78 23.52
C HIS A 271 1.07 -70.84 23.61
N ARG A 272 -0.07 -71.34 24.10
CA ARG A 272 -1.30 -70.56 24.26
C ARG A 272 -1.13 -69.38 25.22
N HIS A 273 -0.41 -69.58 26.33
CA HIS A 273 -0.15 -68.51 27.29
C HIS A 273 0.84 -67.46 26.76
N LEU A 274 1.84 -67.89 25.96
CA LEU A 274 2.75 -66.98 25.26
C LEU A 274 2.04 -66.17 24.17
N GLU A 275 1.12 -66.76 23.42
CA GLU A 275 0.28 -66.04 22.45
C GLU A 275 -0.57 -64.96 23.13
N SER A 276 -1.20 -65.30 24.26
CA SER A 276 -2.00 -64.35 25.05
C SER A 276 -1.16 -63.17 25.57
N ALA A 277 0.05 -63.45 26.06
CA ALA A 277 0.99 -62.41 26.47
C ALA A 277 1.43 -61.53 25.29
N THR A 278 1.70 -62.13 24.13
CA THR A 278 2.09 -61.42 22.91
C THR A 278 0.98 -60.50 22.41
N GLU A 279 -0.28 -60.95 22.42
CA GLU A 279 -1.44 -60.15 22.08
C GLU A 279 -1.63 -58.96 23.04
N GLY A 280 -1.44 -59.19 24.35
CA GLY A 280 -1.43 -58.13 25.37
C GLY A 280 -0.37 -57.05 25.10
N ALA A 281 0.85 -57.47 24.74
CA ALA A 281 1.96 -56.57 24.43
C ALA A 281 1.71 -55.76 23.14
N HIS A 282 1.18 -56.39 22.09
CA HIS A 282 0.80 -55.69 20.86
C HIS A 282 -0.28 -54.63 21.09
N ARG A 283 -1.30 -54.93 21.91
CA ARG A 283 -2.33 -53.95 22.29
C ARG A 283 -1.75 -52.77 23.07
N ALA A 284 -0.86 -53.01 24.02
CA ALA A 284 -0.19 -51.95 24.77
C ALA A 284 0.65 -51.04 23.85
N ALA A 285 1.33 -51.62 22.86
CA ALA A 285 2.09 -50.88 21.85
C ALA A 285 1.20 -50.07 20.88
N ALA A 286 -0.02 -50.53 20.60
CA ALA A 286 -0.99 -49.77 19.80
C ALA A 286 -1.56 -48.56 20.57
N LEU A 287 -1.83 -48.72 21.87
CA LEU A 287 -2.34 -47.67 22.74
C LEU A 287 -1.33 -46.53 22.92
N THR A 288 -0.06 -46.85 23.16
CA THR A 288 1.04 -45.89 23.26
C THR A 288 1.26 -45.11 21.97
N ARG A 289 1.20 -45.77 20.81
CA ARG A 289 1.25 -45.08 19.50
C ARG A 289 0.11 -44.08 19.32
N ARG A 290 -1.13 -44.43 19.68
CA ARG A 290 -2.29 -43.53 19.59
C ARG A 290 -2.17 -42.31 20.52
N LEU A 291 -1.68 -42.50 21.74
CA LEU A 291 -1.39 -41.42 22.69
C LEU A 291 -0.37 -40.42 22.12
N LEU A 292 0.70 -40.92 21.51
CA LEU A 292 1.75 -40.09 20.93
C LEU A 292 1.26 -39.31 19.70
N MET A 293 0.38 -39.89 18.89
CA MET A 293 -0.27 -39.20 17.76
C MET A 293 -1.17 -38.04 18.23
N PHE A 294 -1.90 -38.20 19.35
CA PHE A 294 -2.75 -37.14 19.91
C PHE A 294 -1.94 -35.99 20.55
N SER A 295 -0.71 -36.26 21.00
CA SER A 295 0.15 -35.25 21.61
C SER A 295 0.81 -34.30 20.60
N ARG A 296 0.92 -34.72 19.33
CA ARG A 296 1.66 -33.97 18.29
C ARG A 296 0.91 -32.80 17.71
N GLU A 297 1.64 -31.72 17.51
CA GLU A 297 1.38 -30.72 16.48
C GLU A 297 2.22 -31.12 15.26
N GLU A 298 1.63 -31.83 14.29
CA GLU A 298 2.29 -31.97 12.99
C GLU A 298 2.03 -30.69 12.18
N ALA A 299 3.12 -30.07 11.72
CA ALA A 299 3.04 -29.06 10.69
C ALA A 299 2.60 -29.77 9.40
N LEU A 300 1.42 -29.42 8.90
CA LEU A 300 0.87 -29.97 7.66
C LEU A 300 1.87 -29.74 6.51
N ALA A 301 2.12 -30.78 5.70
CA ALA A 301 2.91 -30.69 4.47
C ALA A 301 1.96 -30.78 3.25
N PRO A 302 1.17 -29.73 2.96
CA PRO A 302 0.17 -29.80 1.91
C PRO A 302 0.81 -29.85 0.52
N GLN A 303 0.34 -30.77 -0.32
CA GLN A 303 0.78 -30.96 -1.69
C GLN A 303 -0.41 -31.15 -2.64
N CYS A 304 -0.18 -30.96 -3.95
CA CYS A 304 -1.18 -31.26 -4.97
C CYS A 304 -1.23 -32.77 -5.19
N LEU A 305 -2.42 -33.37 -5.04
CA LEU A 305 -2.61 -34.81 -5.09
C LEU A 305 -3.61 -35.19 -6.18
N PRO A 306 -3.30 -36.18 -7.04
CA PRO A 306 -4.28 -36.81 -7.90
C PRO A 306 -5.15 -37.77 -7.06
N PRO A 307 -6.48 -37.60 -7.02
CA PRO A 307 -7.38 -38.43 -6.19
C PRO A 307 -7.28 -39.92 -6.54
N ARG A 308 -7.19 -40.22 -7.84
CA ARG A 308 -6.99 -41.58 -8.36
C ARG A 308 -5.74 -42.24 -7.80
N GLN A 309 -4.61 -41.53 -7.84
CA GLN A 309 -3.32 -42.08 -7.41
C GLN A 309 -3.33 -42.34 -5.90
N LEU A 310 -3.90 -41.40 -5.12
CA LEU A 310 -4.05 -41.56 -3.67
C LEU A 310 -4.77 -42.86 -3.28
N VAL A 311 -5.88 -43.20 -3.95
CA VAL A 311 -6.61 -44.43 -3.65
C VAL A 311 -5.90 -45.67 -4.22
N ALA A 312 -5.26 -45.55 -5.38
CA ALA A 312 -4.51 -46.65 -6.00
C ALA A 312 -3.32 -47.08 -5.12
N ASP A 313 -2.55 -46.13 -4.59
CA ASP A 313 -1.39 -46.37 -3.73
C ASP A 313 -1.78 -47.08 -2.41
N MET A 314 -3.04 -46.93 -1.98
CA MET A 314 -3.56 -47.52 -0.74
C MET A 314 -4.09 -48.95 -0.89
N ARG A 315 -4.19 -49.49 -2.10
CA ARG A 315 -4.86 -50.78 -2.35
C ARG A 315 -4.27 -51.92 -1.53
N ASP A 316 -2.95 -52.07 -1.55
CA ASP A 316 -2.25 -53.14 -0.82
C ASP A 316 -2.41 -52.98 0.69
N MET A 317 -2.43 -51.75 1.21
CA MET A 317 -2.63 -51.48 2.63
C MET A 317 -4.06 -51.77 3.08
N LEU A 318 -5.05 -51.44 2.24
CA LEU A 318 -6.47 -51.72 2.49
C LEU A 318 -6.74 -53.22 2.50
N ASP A 319 -6.22 -53.95 1.51
CA ASP A 319 -6.38 -55.42 1.43
C ASP A 319 -5.81 -56.10 2.69
N ARG A 320 -4.63 -55.67 3.16
CA ARG A 320 -4.00 -56.20 4.39
C ARG A 320 -4.75 -55.86 5.67
N THR A 321 -5.38 -54.69 5.74
CA THR A 321 -6.03 -54.19 6.96
C THR A 321 -7.46 -54.71 7.09
N LEU A 322 -8.16 -54.90 5.96
CA LEU A 322 -9.55 -55.34 5.92
C LEU A 322 -9.67 -56.87 5.96
N GLY A 323 -8.67 -57.58 5.42
CA GLY A 323 -8.60 -59.05 5.40
C GLY A 323 -9.56 -59.68 4.39
N ASP A 324 -9.49 -61.01 4.24
CA ASP A 324 -10.18 -61.76 3.19
C ASP A 324 -11.72 -61.73 3.25
N GLY A 325 -12.29 -61.24 4.37
CA GLY A 325 -13.73 -61.18 4.57
C GLY A 325 -14.42 -60.00 3.85
N VAL A 326 -13.68 -58.94 3.54
CA VAL A 326 -14.24 -57.73 2.90
C VAL A 326 -13.70 -57.58 1.50
N LYS A 327 -14.59 -57.56 0.52
CA LYS A 327 -14.23 -57.32 -0.89
C LYS A 327 -14.12 -55.82 -1.14
N VAL A 328 -12.94 -55.34 -1.51
CA VAL A 328 -12.69 -53.93 -1.82
C VAL A 328 -12.82 -53.68 -3.32
N THR A 329 -13.71 -52.77 -3.70
CA THR A 329 -13.91 -52.30 -5.08
C THR A 329 -13.51 -50.82 -5.15
N VAL A 330 -12.62 -50.48 -6.09
CA VAL A 330 -12.19 -49.08 -6.32
C VAL A 330 -12.77 -48.59 -7.63
N GLU A 331 -13.52 -47.49 -7.57
CA GLU A 331 -14.12 -46.83 -8.73
C GLU A 331 -13.53 -45.43 -8.89
N ASP A 332 -13.05 -45.13 -10.09
CA ASP A 332 -12.52 -43.82 -10.43
C ASP A 332 -13.36 -43.20 -11.56
N ALA A 333 -13.99 -42.07 -11.24
CA ALA A 333 -14.73 -41.22 -12.15
C ALA A 333 -14.15 -39.79 -12.16
N THR A 334 -12.86 -39.65 -11.82
CA THR A 334 -12.12 -38.38 -11.90
C THR A 334 -11.34 -38.26 -13.21
N SER A 335 -11.25 -37.06 -13.74
CA SER A 335 -10.41 -36.72 -14.89
C SER A 335 -9.07 -36.17 -14.40
N ASP A 336 -8.84 -34.85 -14.53
CA ASP A 336 -7.56 -34.18 -14.20
C ASP A 336 -7.68 -33.28 -12.95
N TRP A 337 -8.71 -33.47 -12.12
CA TRP A 337 -8.93 -32.61 -10.96
C TRP A 337 -7.96 -32.97 -9.83
N MET A 338 -7.23 -31.96 -9.35
CA MET A 338 -6.30 -32.10 -8.24
C MET A 338 -6.95 -31.64 -6.95
N LEU A 339 -6.61 -32.28 -5.85
CA LEU A 339 -6.89 -31.81 -4.50
C LEU A 339 -5.61 -31.25 -3.87
N PHE A 340 -5.74 -30.36 -2.88
CA PHE A 340 -4.60 -29.79 -2.16
C PHE A 340 -4.67 -30.19 -0.69
N GLY A 341 -3.73 -31.01 -0.24
CA GLY A 341 -3.77 -31.60 1.09
C GLY A 341 -2.52 -32.38 1.45
N ASP A 342 -2.41 -32.76 2.71
CA ASP A 342 -1.33 -33.63 3.20
C ASP A 342 -1.65 -35.09 2.86
N ARG A 343 -0.76 -35.75 2.10
CA ARG A 343 -0.94 -37.14 1.65
C ARG A 343 -1.20 -38.09 2.81
N THR A 344 -0.37 -38.02 3.85
CA THR A 344 -0.42 -38.95 4.99
C THR A 344 -1.73 -38.80 5.75
N GLN A 345 -2.19 -37.57 5.95
CA GLN A 345 -3.47 -37.31 6.63
C GLN A 345 -4.66 -37.84 5.84
N MET A 346 -4.62 -37.75 4.51
CA MET A 346 -5.67 -38.26 3.65
C MET A 346 -5.70 -39.78 3.58
N GLU A 347 -4.54 -40.43 3.49
CA GLU A 347 -4.44 -41.89 3.56
C GLU A 347 -4.98 -42.39 4.90
N ASN A 348 -4.63 -41.73 6.00
CA ASN A 348 -5.18 -42.04 7.33
C ASN A 348 -6.71 -41.86 7.39
N ALA A 349 -7.26 -40.82 6.75
CA ALA A 349 -8.70 -40.60 6.69
C ALA A 349 -9.42 -41.73 5.96
N ILE A 350 -8.92 -42.14 4.79
CA ILE A 350 -9.46 -43.25 4.00
C ILE A 350 -9.38 -44.56 4.79
N LEU A 351 -8.24 -44.83 5.43
CA LEU A 351 -8.04 -46.02 6.24
C LEU A 351 -9.01 -46.07 7.43
N ASN A 352 -9.22 -44.95 8.12
CA ASN A 352 -10.17 -44.84 9.22
C ASN A 352 -11.61 -45.11 8.77
N LEU A 353 -12.02 -44.61 7.60
CA LEU A 353 -13.34 -44.91 7.02
C LEU A 353 -13.46 -46.39 6.67
N ALA A 354 -12.44 -46.97 6.05
CA ALA A 354 -12.43 -48.38 5.66
C ALA A 354 -12.51 -49.32 6.87
N VAL A 355 -11.78 -49.02 7.96
CA VAL A 355 -11.86 -49.79 9.21
C VAL A 355 -13.23 -49.64 9.87
N ASN A 356 -13.82 -48.44 9.87
CA ASN A 356 -15.17 -48.22 10.39
C ASN A 356 -16.21 -49.02 9.61
N ALA A 357 -16.10 -49.02 8.28
CA ALA A 357 -16.95 -49.80 7.38
C ALA A 357 -16.83 -51.32 7.62
N ARG A 358 -15.60 -51.86 7.72
CA ARG A 358 -15.38 -53.29 8.05
C ARG A 358 -16.06 -53.68 9.35
N ASP A 359 -15.88 -52.86 10.38
CA ASP A 359 -16.46 -53.14 11.69
C ASP A 359 -18.00 -53.09 11.64
N ALA A 360 -18.60 -52.22 10.83
CA ALA A 360 -20.06 -52.17 10.59
C ALA A 360 -20.59 -53.37 9.80
N MET A 361 -19.70 -54.11 9.12
CA MET A 361 -19.99 -55.33 8.37
C MET A 361 -19.65 -56.61 9.16
N ASP A 362 -19.26 -56.51 10.44
CA ASP A 362 -18.74 -57.63 11.25
C ASP A 362 -17.62 -58.43 10.53
N GLY A 363 -16.80 -57.71 9.77
CA GLY A 363 -15.69 -58.28 9.00
C GLY A 363 -16.08 -59.00 7.70
N ARG A 364 -17.35 -58.97 7.25
CA ARG A 364 -17.77 -59.58 5.97
C ARG A 364 -18.70 -58.70 5.15
N GLY A 365 -18.31 -58.34 3.93
CA GLY A 365 -19.16 -57.54 3.04
C GLY A 365 -18.41 -56.94 1.86
N GLU A 366 -18.99 -55.91 1.24
CA GLU A 366 -18.38 -55.18 0.12
C GLU A 366 -18.12 -53.72 0.54
N LEU A 367 -16.88 -53.27 0.29
CA LEU A 367 -16.44 -51.90 0.50
C LEU A 367 -16.14 -51.27 -0.86
N THR A 368 -16.86 -50.22 -1.22
CA THR A 368 -16.62 -49.47 -2.45
C THR A 368 -15.99 -48.12 -2.12
N ILE A 369 -14.80 -47.86 -2.65
CA ILE A 369 -14.14 -46.55 -2.58
C ILE A 369 -14.26 -45.89 -3.95
N ARG A 370 -15.00 -44.78 -4.01
CA ARG A 370 -15.25 -44.06 -5.25
C ARG A 370 -14.65 -42.66 -5.21
N THR A 371 -13.95 -42.28 -6.27
CA THR A 371 -13.53 -40.90 -6.51
C THR A 371 -14.34 -40.33 -7.68
N ALA A 372 -14.87 -39.12 -7.54
CA ALA A 372 -15.72 -38.49 -8.55
C ALA A 372 -15.60 -36.96 -8.56
N GLU A 373 -15.96 -36.34 -9.68
CA GLU A 373 -16.10 -34.89 -9.80
C GLU A 373 -17.56 -34.50 -9.54
N ALA A 374 -17.79 -33.47 -8.71
CA ALA A 374 -19.12 -32.96 -8.44
C ALA A 374 -19.17 -31.44 -8.57
N GLN A 375 -20.20 -30.96 -9.28
CA GLN A 375 -20.57 -29.55 -9.26
C GLN A 375 -21.72 -29.37 -8.27
N VAL A 376 -21.45 -28.60 -7.22
CA VAL A 376 -22.31 -28.51 -6.03
C VAL A 376 -22.97 -27.13 -6.01
N GLY A 377 -24.29 -27.08 -5.80
CA GLY A 377 -25.06 -25.85 -5.66
C GLY A 377 -24.93 -25.23 -4.26
N ALA A 378 -25.45 -24.01 -4.08
CA ALA A 378 -25.26 -23.24 -2.83
C ALA A 378 -25.88 -23.88 -1.57
N ASP A 379 -26.88 -24.76 -1.73
CA ASP A 379 -27.64 -25.36 -0.62
C ASP A 379 -27.36 -26.87 -0.42
N THR A 380 -26.37 -27.42 -1.12
CA THR A 380 -26.16 -28.88 -1.15
C THR A 380 -25.18 -29.37 -0.07
N LEU A 381 -24.30 -28.50 0.43
CA LEU A 381 -23.34 -28.81 1.49
C LEU A 381 -23.62 -27.97 2.75
N PRO A 382 -23.64 -28.56 3.96
CA PRO A 382 -23.87 -27.83 5.21
C PRO A 382 -22.91 -26.66 5.48
N ARG A 383 -21.66 -26.76 5.00
CA ARG A 383 -20.57 -25.78 5.21
C ARG A 383 -19.88 -25.35 3.92
N GLY A 384 -20.04 -26.09 2.83
CA GLY A 384 -19.47 -25.78 1.52
C GLY A 384 -20.31 -24.79 0.71
N GLY A 385 -19.66 -23.80 0.08
CA GLY A 385 -20.32 -22.92 -0.89
C GLY A 385 -20.52 -23.59 -2.25
N ALA A 386 -21.32 -22.99 -3.13
CA ALA A 386 -21.47 -23.47 -4.51
C ALA A 386 -20.11 -23.52 -5.23
N GLY A 387 -19.80 -24.63 -5.93
CA GLY A 387 -18.49 -24.77 -6.56
C GLY A 387 -18.20 -26.14 -7.18
N GLU A 388 -16.97 -26.29 -7.66
CA GLU A 388 -16.41 -27.52 -8.20
C GLU A 388 -15.66 -28.27 -7.09
N TYR A 389 -16.08 -29.51 -6.81
CA TYR A 389 -15.52 -30.34 -5.75
C TYR A 389 -15.06 -31.71 -6.27
N VAL A 390 -13.90 -32.15 -5.80
CA VAL A 390 -13.49 -33.56 -5.85
C VAL A 390 -14.18 -34.27 -4.69
N VAL A 391 -14.86 -35.38 -4.97
CA VAL A 391 -15.58 -36.18 -3.99
C VAL A 391 -14.88 -37.52 -3.81
N LEU A 392 -14.56 -37.87 -2.57
CA LEU A 392 -14.12 -39.20 -2.17
C LEU A 392 -15.20 -39.84 -1.31
N SER A 393 -15.80 -40.92 -1.81
CA SER A 393 -16.86 -41.65 -1.13
C SER A 393 -16.36 -43.03 -0.68
N VAL A 394 -16.68 -43.42 0.55
CA VAL A 394 -16.48 -44.77 1.06
C VAL A 394 -17.86 -45.34 1.39
N THR A 395 -18.24 -46.41 0.69
CA THR A 395 -19.55 -47.07 0.79
C THR A 395 -19.38 -48.49 1.32
N ASP A 396 -20.13 -48.85 2.34
CA ASP A 396 -20.20 -50.20 2.90
C ASP A 396 -21.60 -50.79 2.82
N THR A 397 -21.67 -52.12 2.89
CA THR A 397 -22.93 -52.89 2.93
C THR A 397 -23.27 -53.35 4.36
N GLY A 398 -22.86 -52.59 5.38
CA GLY A 398 -23.02 -52.94 6.79
C GLY A 398 -24.41 -52.66 7.36
N GLU A 399 -24.51 -52.62 8.69
CA GLU A 399 -25.78 -52.43 9.41
C GLU A 399 -26.40 -51.03 9.27
N GLY A 400 -25.66 -50.05 8.75
CA GLY A 400 -26.11 -48.66 8.64
C GLY A 400 -26.35 -47.98 10.00
N MET A 401 -26.79 -46.72 9.98
CA MET A 401 -27.05 -45.94 11.20
C MET A 401 -28.47 -45.39 11.22
N PRO A 402 -29.15 -45.39 12.39
CA PRO A 402 -30.42 -44.67 12.55
C PRO A 402 -30.18 -43.14 12.60
N PRO A 403 -31.19 -42.32 12.26
CA PRO A 403 -31.04 -40.86 12.14
C PRO A 403 -30.47 -40.18 13.39
N GLU A 404 -30.82 -40.67 14.57
CA GLU A 404 -30.35 -40.18 15.87
C GLU A 404 -28.84 -40.39 16.11
N ILE A 405 -28.23 -41.39 15.44
CA ILE A 405 -26.78 -41.62 15.49
C ILE A 405 -26.07 -40.71 14.49
N VAL A 406 -26.66 -40.47 13.31
CA VAL A 406 -26.07 -39.63 12.26
C VAL A 406 -25.85 -38.19 12.73
N GLU A 407 -26.78 -37.62 13.50
CA GLU A 407 -26.65 -36.26 14.03
C GLU A 407 -25.47 -36.10 15.00
N ARG A 408 -25.05 -37.20 15.65
CA ARG A 408 -24.06 -37.21 16.73
C ARG A 408 -22.74 -37.86 16.33
N VAL A 409 -22.67 -38.47 15.15
CA VAL A 409 -21.50 -39.26 14.71
C VAL A 409 -20.22 -38.43 14.56
N PHE A 410 -20.35 -37.11 14.40
CA PHE A 410 -19.23 -36.17 14.34
C PHE A 410 -18.84 -35.59 15.72
N GLU A 411 -19.60 -35.89 16.78
CA GLU A 411 -19.24 -35.49 18.14
C GLU A 411 -17.96 -36.23 18.58
N PRO A 412 -16.94 -35.52 19.12
CA PRO A 412 -15.76 -36.18 19.67
C PRO A 412 -16.13 -37.22 20.73
N PHE A 413 -15.52 -38.40 20.66
CA PHE A 413 -15.71 -39.54 21.58
C PHE A 413 -17.07 -40.25 21.49
N PHE A 414 -17.95 -39.85 20.58
CA PHE A 414 -19.20 -40.56 20.35
C PHE A 414 -18.95 -41.89 19.62
N THR A 415 -19.37 -43.00 20.22
CA THR A 415 -19.29 -44.33 19.60
C THR A 415 -20.43 -45.22 20.05
N THR A 416 -20.96 -46.03 19.13
CA THR A 416 -21.97 -47.06 19.39
C THR A 416 -21.33 -48.41 19.74
N LYS A 417 -20.01 -48.53 19.62
CA LYS A 417 -19.25 -49.76 19.87
C LYS A 417 -19.02 -49.96 21.37
N PRO A 418 -18.96 -51.22 21.86
CA PRO A 418 -18.65 -51.51 23.25
C PRO A 418 -17.27 -50.97 23.65
N ALA A 419 -17.13 -50.62 24.94
CA ALA A 419 -15.92 -50.03 25.49
C ALA A 419 -14.66 -50.84 25.13
N GLY A 420 -13.66 -50.16 24.56
CA GLY A 420 -12.40 -50.76 24.11
C GLY A 420 -12.33 -51.16 22.62
N LYS A 421 -13.47 -51.21 21.89
CA LYS A 421 -13.49 -51.49 20.43
C LYS A 421 -13.66 -50.24 19.56
N GLY A 422 -14.11 -49.12 20.11
CA GLY A 422 -14.27 -47.84 19.39
C GLY A 422 -13.84 -46.66 20.24
N THR A 423 -13.08 -45.73 19.66
CA THR A 423 -12.60 -44.51 20.34
C THR A 423 -13.53 -43.31 20.13
N GLY A 424 -14.45 -43.38 19.18
CA GLY A 424 -15.31 -42.25 18.78
C GLY A 424 -14.56 -41.04 18.21
N LEU A 425 -13.29 -41.21 17.86
CA LEU A 425 -12.43 -40.11 17.37
C LEU A 425 -12.21 -40.11 15.86
N GLY A 426 -12.45 -41.23 15.17
CA GLY A 426 -12.13 -41.37 13.74
C GLY A 426 -12.91 -40.39 12.86
N LEU A 427 -14.24 -40.37 12.97
CA LEU A 427 -15.11 -39.51 12.15
C LEU A 427 -15.01 -38.02 12.51
N SER A 428 -14.80 -37.69 13.79
CA SER A 428 -14.59 -36.31 14.24
C SER A 428 -13.26 -35.73 13.77
N GLN A 429 -12.20 -36.55 13.72
CA GLN A 429 -10.90 -36.17 13.14
C GLN A 429 -10.99 -35.95 11.62
N ILE A 430 -11.68 -36.85 10.90
CA ILE A 430 -11.89 -36.71 9.46
C ILE A 430 -12.69 -35.44 9.15
N PHE A 431 -13.75 -35.16 9.90
CA PHE A 431 -14.54 -33.93 9.76
C PHE A 431 -13.69 -32.67 9.98
N GLY A 432 -12.83 -32.66 11.00
CA GLY A 432 -11.89 -31.56 11.25
C GLY A 432 -10.87 -31.38 10.13
N LEU A 433 -10.29 -32.48 9.64
CA LEU A 433 -9.31 -32.49 8.55
C LEU A 433 -9.91 -31.94 7.24
N VAL A 434 -11.10 -32.41 6.86
CA VAL A 434 -11.81 -31.95 5.65
C VAL A 434 -12.20 -30.48 5.77
N GLY A 435 -12.67 -30.04 6.94
CA GLY A 435 -12.98 -28.63 7.19
C GLY A 435 -11.75 -27.71 7.10
N GLN A 436 -10.57 -28.16 7.57
CA GLN A 436 -9.31 -27.41 7.43
C GLN A 436 -8.89 -27.23 5.97
N MET A 437 -9.26 -28.15 5.09
CA MET A 437 -9.03 -28.07 3.65
C MET A 437 -10.12 -27.28 2.89
N GLY A 438 -11.04 -26.62 3.61
CA GLY A 438 -12.16 -25.89 3.01
C GLY A 438 -13.19 -26.80 2.35
N GLY A 439 -13.21 -28.07 2.75
CA GLY A 439 -14.14 -29.10 2.29
C GLY A 439 -15.32 -29.32 3.23
N ASP A 440 -16.14 -30.33 2.91
CA ASP A 440 -17.27 -30.74 3.74
C ASP A 440 -17.48 -32.26 3.72
N VAL A 441 -18.24 -32.80 4.69
CA VAL A 441 -18.51 -34.23 4.82
C VAL A 441 -20.00 -34.48 4.85
N THR A 442 -20.48 -35.43 4.05
CA THR A 442 -21.88 -35.90 4.10
C THR A 442 -21.94 -37.40 4.35
N ILE A 443 -23.03 -37.84 4.99
CA ILE A 443 -23.29 -39.25 5.28
C ILE A 443 -24.68 -39.60 4.75
N GLN A 444 -24.74 -40.66 3.96
CA GLN A 444 -25.97 -41.29 3.49
C GLN A 444 -26.04 -42.69 4.07
N THR A 445 -27.05 -42.97 4.90
CA THR A 445 -27.19 -44.27 5.57
C THR A 445 -28.63 -44.50 5.97
N ALA A 446 -29.02 -45.77 6.00
CA ALA A 446 -30.29 -46.22 6.56
C ALA A 446 -30.07 -47.57 7.29
N PRO A 447 -30.81 -47.86 8.36
CA PRO A 447 -30.69 -49.13 9.07
C PRO A 447 -30.87 -50.34 8.14
N GLY A 448 -29.85 -51.18 8.06
CA GLY A 448 -29.80 -52.39 7.22
C GLY A 448 -29.41 -52.18 5.75
N GLU A 449 -29.16 -50.93 5.32
CA GLU A 449 -28.81 -50.60 3.93
C GLU A 449 -27.34 -50.15 3.76
N GLY A 450 -26.54 -50.17 4.84
CA GLY A 450 -25.15 -49.73 4.84
C GLY A 450 -24.95 -48.23 5.01
N THR A 451 -23.70 -47.79 4.85
CA THR A 451 -23.31 -46.38 5.01
C THR A 451 -22.45 -45.92 3.84
N THR A 452 -22.71 -44.71 3.36
CA THR A 452 -21.85 -43.98 2.42
C THR A 452 -21.39 -42.68 3.07
N VAL A 453 -20.08 -42.54 3.27
CA VAL A 453 -19.46 -41.29 3.74
C VAL A 453 -18.78 -40.61 2.56
N SER A 454 -19.18 -39.38 2.23
CA SER A 454 -18.60 -38.60 1.12
C SER A 454 -17.87 -37.38 1.63
N LEU A 455 -16.58 -37.30 1.29
CA LEU A 455 -15.68 -36.18 1.59
C LEU A 455 -15.57 -35.29 0.36
N TYR A 456 -15.91 -34.01 0.50
CA TYR A 456 -15.88 -33.01 -0.56
C TYR A 456 -14.66 -32.12 -0.38
N PHE A 457 -13.82 -32.01 -1.41
CA PHE A 457 -12.65 -31.15 -1.43
C PHE A 457 -12.77 -30.14 -2.58
N PRO A 458 -12.51 -28.84 -2.35
CA PRO A 458 -12.55 -27.86 -3.43
C PRO A 458 -11.50 -28.19 -4.50
N ARG A 459 -11.88 -28.08 -5.77
CA ARG A 459 -10.97 -28.34 -6.90
C ARG A 459 -9.77 -27.39 -6.83
N HIS A 460 -8.56 -27.93 -6.87
CA HIS A 460 -7.34 -27.15 -6.98
C HIS A 460 -6.92 -27.00 -8.45
N ILE A 461 -6.84 -25.76 -8.93
CA ILE A 461 -6.32 -25.43 -10.26
C ILE A 461 -4.85 -25.05 -10.12
N ALA A 462 -3.96 -26.04 -10.24
CA ALA A 462 -2.52 -25.80 -10.28
C ALA A 462 -2.15 -25.11 -11.62
N ARG A 463 -1.42 -23.99 -11.56
CA ARG A 463 -0.70 -23.45 -12.72
C ARG A 463 0.44 -24.42 -13.02
N PRO A 464 0.63 -24.89 -14.28
CA PRO A 464 1.54 -25.98 -14.57
C PRO A 464 2.98 -25.56 -14.25
N VAL A 465 3.54 -26.17 -13.19
CA VAL A 465 4.98 -26.24 -12.96
C VAL A 465 5.36 -27.69 -13.26
N ALA A 466 6.34 -27.84 -14.15
CA ALA A 466 6.77 -29.12 -14.69
C ALA A 466 7.02 -30.16 -13.59
N ALA A 467 6.43 -31.32 -13.78
CA ALA A 467 6.60 -32.49 -12.93
C ALA A 467 8.08 -32.86 -12.80
N ALA A 468 8.59 -32.87 -11.58
CA ALA A 468 9.77 -33.64 -11.24
C ALA A 468 9.34 -35.12 -11.25
N VAL A 469 9.98 -35.89 -12.12
CA VAL A 469 9.81 -37.33 -12.24
C VAL A 469 10.45 -37.99 -11.02
N GLU A 470 9.64 -38.60 -10.16
CA GLU A 470 10.12 -39.65 -9.25
C GLU A 470 10.22 -40.97 -10.03
N PRO A 471 11.35 -41.69 -9.96
CA PRO A 471 11.46 -43.02 -10.55
C PRO A 471 10.84 -44.05 -9.60
N ASP A 472 9.68 -44.56 -10.02
CA ASP A 472 9.09 -45.79 -9.50
C ASP A 472 9.84 -47.00 -10.08
N ALA A 473 10.34 -47.87 -9.20
CA ALA A 473 10.74 -49.22 -9.56
C ALA A 473 10.46 -50.16 -8.38
N PRO A 474 9.66 -51.22 -8.57
CA PRO A 474 9.38 -52.19 -7.52
C PRO A 474 10.59 -53.10 -7.31
N ALA A 475 11.03 -53.25 -6.06
CA ALA A 475 12.05 -54.23 -5.69
C ALA A 475 11.42 -55.63 -5.63
N PRO A 476 12.05 -56.66 -6.24
CA PRO A 476 11.53 -58.02 -6.20
C PRO A 476 11.85 -58.71 -4.87
N ASP A 477 10.89 -59.54 -4.44
CA ASP A 477 10.99 -60.54 -3.39
C ASP A 477 12.11 -61.54 -3.74
N VAL A 478 13.20 -61.54 -2.98
CA VAL A 478 14.12 -62.68 -2.87
C VAL A 478 14.73 -62.68 -1.47
N ALA A 479 14.31 -63.66 -0.66
CA ALA A 479 15.07 -64.16 0.47
C ALA A 479 16.28 -64.90 -0.10
N GLU A 480 17.44 -64.24 -0.15
CA GLU A 480 18.72 -64.93 -0.31
C GLU A 480 19.21 -65.33 1.08
N ASP A 481 19.69 -66.57 1.17
CA ASP A 481 20.28 -67.18 2.36
C ASP A 481 21.56 -66.42 2.76
N MET A 482 21.37 -65.37 3.55
CA MET A 482 22.42 -64.52 4.10
C MET A 482 23.06 -65.28 5.26
N GLY A 483 24.03 -66.16 4.95
CA GLY A 483 24.77 -66.94 5.96
C GLY A 483 25.26 -66.09 7.14
N ALA A 484 25.52 -66.74 8.29
CA ALA A 484 25.77 -66.12 9.59
C ALA A 484 26.63 -64.83 9.53
N LEU A 485 26.01 -63.69 9.88
CA LEU A 485 26.64 -62.38 9.92
C LEU A 485 27.18 -62.09 11.31
N ARG A 486 28.35 -61.44 11.38
CA ARG A 486 28.84 -60.88 12.64
C ARG A 486 28.31 -59.46 12.82
N ILE A 487 27.55 -59.24 13.89
CA ILE A 487 26.77 -58.01 14.12
C ILE A 487 27.23 -57.36 15.42
N LEU A 488 27.56 -56.07 15.43
CA LEU A 488 27.79 -55.33 16.67
C LEU A 488 26.46 -54.74 17.14
N LEU A 489 26.00 -55.12 18.34
CA LEU A 489 24.80 -54.58 18.95
C LEU A 489 25.17 -53.59 20.05
N VAL A 490 24.79 -52.32 19.89
CA VAL A 490 25.01 -51.24 20.84
C VAL A 490 23.68 -50.85 21.48
N GLU A 491 23.53 -51.15 22.77
CA GLU A 491 22.30 -50.94 23.55
C GLU A 491 22.67 -50.78 25.03
N ASP A 492 22.15 -49.74 25.69
CA ASP A 492 22.48 -49.41 27.07
C ASP A 492 21.61 -50.14 28.12
N ASP A 493 20.37 -50.53 27.80
CA ASP A 493 19.57 -51.37 28.72
C ASP A 493 20.03 -52.84 28.61
N PRO A 494 20.61 -53.42 29.68
CA PRO A 494 21.15 -54.77 29.65
C PRO A 494 20.11 -55.85 29.34
N ARG A 495 18.82 -55.58 29.61
CA ARG A 495 17.71 -56.51 29.30
C ARG A 495 17.36 -56.49 27.83
N VAL A 496 17.33 -55.31 27.22
CA VAL A 496 17.06 -55.15 25.78
C VAL A 496 18.25 -55.68 24.97
N LEU A 497 19.47 -55.43 25.45
CA LEU A 497 20.71 -55.96 24.88
C LEU A 497 20.66 -57.49 24.87
N ALA A 498 20.38 -58.12 26.01
CA ALA A 498 20.29 -59.59 26.12
C ALA A 498 19.21 -60.18 25.21
N ALA A 499 18.00 -59.61 25.20
CA ALA A 499 16.90 -60.10 24.37
C ALA A 499 17.19 -59.96 22.87
N THR A 500 17.82 -58.86 22.46
CA THR A 500 18.16 -58.63 21.05
C THR A 500 19.34 -59.50 20.60
N MET A 501 20.30 -59.78 21.49
CA MET A 501 21.37 -60.77 21.25
C MET A 501 20.79 -62.16 21.00
N GLU A 502 19.83 -62.59 21.82
CA GLU A 502 19.15 -63.88 21.66
C GLU A 502 18.37 -63.95 20.34
N ALA A 503 17.61 -62.91 20.02
CA ALA A 503 16.88 -62.81 18.75
C ALA A 503 17.79 -62.86 17.51
N LEU A 504 18.93 -62.14 17.53
CA LEU A 504 19.91 -62.20 16.44
C LEU A 504 20.57 -63.58 16.34
N GLY A 505 20.81 -64.26 17.48
CA GLY A 505 21.32 -65.63 17.51
C GLY A 505 20.33 -66.66 16.96
N GLU A 506 19.04 -66.54 17.27
CA GLU A 506 17.97 -67.37 16.71
C GLU A 506 17.83 -67.22 15.20
N LEU A 507 18.07 -66.01 14.67
CA LEU A 507 18.15 -65.73 13.23
C LEU A 507 19.44 -66.28 12.56
N GLY A 508 20.30 -66.95 13.32
CA GLY A 508 21.51 -67.58 12.81
C GLY A 508 22.71 -66.63 12.64
N HIS A 509 22.69 -65.46 13.29
CA HIS A 509 23.80 -64.50 13.27
C HIS A 509 24.74 -64.67 14.49
N ASP A 510 25.93 -64.06 14.42
CA ASP A 510 26.97 -64.02 15.48
C ASP A 510 27.03 -62.60 16.09
N PRO A 511 26.11 -62.23 17.00
CA PRO A 511 26.06 -60.89 17.56
C PRO A 511 27.13 -60.68 18.66
N ILE A 512 27.67 -59.47 18.73
CA ILE A 512 28.65 -59.01 19.73
C ILE A 512 28.01 -57.88 20.53
N ALA A 513 27.93 -58.06 21.85
CA ALA A 513 27.30 -57.10 22.74
C ALA A 513 28.20 -55.89 23.06
N CYS A 514 27.61 -54.70 23.05
CA CYS A 514 28.25 -53.44 23.43
C CYS A 514 27.28 -52.63 24.31
N GLY A 515 27.52 -52.63 25.62
CA GLY A 515 26.65 -51.92 26.59
C GLY A 515 26.96 -50.43 26.76
N ASP A 516 28.13 -49.97 26.31
CA ASP A 516 28.54 -48.56 26.33
C ASP A 516 28.93 -48.13 24.91
N PRO A 517 28.27 -47.12 24.31
CA PRO A 517 28.57 -46.68 22.95
C PRO A 517 30.04 -46.24 22.74
N ARG A 518 30.76 -45.86 23.79
CA ARG A 518 32.19 -45.49 23.73
C ARG A 518 33.13 -46.66 23.47
N GLU A 519 32.68 -47.89 23.72
CA GLU A 519 33.50 -49.10 23.52
C GLU A 519 33.39 -49.65 22.08
N ALA A 520 32.43 -49.17 21.30
CA ALA A 520 32.11 -49.68 19.97
C ALA A 520 33.30 -49.60 18.99
N GLU A 521 34.08 -48.50 18.99
CA GLU A 521 35.28 -48.37 18.12
C GLU A 521 36.34 -49.42 18.48
N GLY A 522 36.54 -49.68 19.78
CA GLY A 522 37.48 -50.70 20.26
C GLY A 522 37.05 -52.12 19.88
N LEU A 523 35.75 -52.40 19.87
CA LEU A 523 35.19 -53.68 19.44
C LEU A 523 35.30 -53.87 17.92
N LEU A 524 35.02 -52.84 17.13
CA LEU A 524 35.22 -52.87 15.68
C LEU A 524 36.68 -53.14 15.30
N ALA A 525 37.63 -52.54 16.02
CA ALA A 525 39.06 -52.77 15.80
C ALA A 525 39.51 -54.21 16.16
N ARG A 526 38.91 -54.84 17.16
CA ARG A 526 39.24 -56.21 17.62
C ARG A 526 38.56 -57.29 16.78
N HIS A 527 37.47 -56.96 16.10
CA HIS A 527 36.65 -57.90 15.34
C HIS A 527 36.49 -57.45 13.88
N PRO A 528 37.52 -57.63 13.01
CA PRO A 528 37.53 -57.13 11.64
C PRO A 528 36.51 -57.79 10.67
N GLY A 529 35.60 -58.62 11.18
CA GLY A 529 34.55 -59.30 10.41
C GLY A 529 33.13 -58.78 10.67
N ILE A 530 32.96 -57.73 11.50
CA ILE A 530 31.64 -57.12 11.74
C ILE A 530 31.14 -56.47 10.45
N ARG A 531 29.97 -56.87 9.96
CA ARG A 531 29.36 -56.36 8.73
C ARG A 531 28.16 -55.43 8.96
N LEU A 532 27.60 -55.43 10.16
CA LEU A 532 26.44 -54.61 10.55
C LEU A 532 26.60 -54.10 11.98
N ILE A 533 26.28 -52.83 12.20
CA ILE A 533 26.07 -52.24 13.51
C ILE A 533 24.57 -52.03 13.71
N VAL A 534 24.04 -52.58 14.79
CA VAL A 534 22.69 -52.32 15.29
C VAL A 534 22.84 -51.42 16.51
N SER A 535 22.32 -50.19 16.48
CA SER A 535 22.50 -49.21 17.56
C SER A 535 21.17 -48.64 18.02
N ASP A 536 20.95 -48.53 19.34
CA ASP A 536 19.89 -47.65 19.86
C ASP A 536 20.21 -46.20 19.49
N VAL A 537 19.16 -45.39 19.33
CA VAL A 537 19.24 -43.97 19.03
C VAL A 537 19.52 -43.16 20.30
N LEU A 538 18.81 -43.48 21.38
CA LEU A 538 18.85 -42.72 22.63
C LEU A 538 19.64 -43.50 23.67
N MET A 539 20.93 -43.20 23.78
CA MET A 539 21.82 -43.79 24.78
C MET A 539 22.47 -42.71 25.65
N PRO A 540 22.77 -42.98 26.93
CA PRO A 540 23.54 -42.10 27.78
C PRO A 540 24.92 -41.79 27.18
N HIS A 541 25.39 -40.55 27.36
CA HIS A 541 26.71 -40.04 26.93
C HIS A 541 26.94 -39.84 25.44
N LEU A 542 26.42 -40.70 24.55
CA LEU A 542 26.60 -40.60 23.10
C LEU A 542 25.38 -41.17 22.38
N THR A 543 24.74 -40.39 21.51
CA THR A 543 23.58 -40.87 20.74
C THR A 543 24.01 -41.79 19.60
N GLY A 544 23.08 -42.64 19.14
CA GLY A 544 23.33 -43.55 18.00
C GLY A 544 23.86 -42.83 16.75
N PRO A 545 23.21 -41.75 16.26
CA PRO A 545 23.71 -40.99 15.12
C PRO A 545 25.10 -40.38 15.33
N GLU A 546 25.40 -39.84 16.52
CA GLU A 546 26.72 -39.30 16.86
C GLU A 546 27.81 -40.39 16.87
N LEU A 547 27.48 -41.57 17.40
CA LEU A 547 28.36 -42.74 17.37
C LEU A 547 28.69 -43.16 15.94
N ILE A 548 27.66 -43.30 15.10
CA ILE A 548 27.85 -43.72 13.70
C ILE A 548 28.63 -42.67 12.91
N ALA A 549 28.36 -41.37 13.13
CA ALA A 549 29.12 -40.28 12.52
C ALA A 549 30.62 -40.33 12.90
N ALA A 550 30.95 -40.70 14.14
CA ALA A 550 32.32 -40.86 14.60
C ALA A 550 33.02 -42.09 13.98
N LEU A 551 32.29 -43.17 13.74
CA LEU A 551 32.81 -44.43 13.19
C LEU A 551 32.92 -44.42 11.65
N ARG A 552 32.07 -43.65 10.96
CA ARG A 552 31.95 -43.61 9.50
C ARG A 552 33.28 -43.40 8.75
N PRO A 553 34.19 -42.48 9.15
CA PRO A 553 35.44 -42.25 8.42
C PRO A 553 36.41 -43.43 8.43
N ARG A 554 36.30 -44.33 9.42
CA ARG A 554 37.18 -45.50 9.60
C ARG A 554 36.54 -46.81 9.14
N HIS A 555 35.21 -46.87 9.08
CA HIS A 555 34.44 -48.06 8.74
C HIS A 555 33.32 -47.74 7.73
N PRO A 556 33.66 -47.28 6.50
CA PRO A 556 32.65 -46.88 5.51
C PRO A 556 31.81 -48.06 4.98
N ASP A 557 32.35 -49.27 5.02
CA ASP A 557 31.75 -50.48 4.42
C ASP A 557 30.83 -51.25 5.39
N VAL A 558 30.69 -50.79 6.63
CA VAL A 558 29.86 -51.45 7.65
C VAL A 558 28.44 -50.92 7.58
N ALA A 559 27.47 -51.83 7.43
CA ALA A 559 26.06 -51.47 7.40
C ALA A 559 25.59 -50.95 8.76
N VAL A 560 24.55 -50.12 8.77
CA VAL A 560 24.01 -49.52 10.00
C VAL A 560 22.50 -49.68 10.03
N LEU A 561 22.01 -50.22 11.13
CA LEU A 561 20.59 -50.29 11.49
C LEU A 561 20.39 -49.55 12.81
N PHE A 562 19.57 -48.50 12.81
CA PHE A 562 19.15 -47.84 14.03
C PHE A 562 17.93 -48.52 14.63
N VAL A 563 17.91 -48.66 15.94
CA VAL A 563 16.76 -49.14 16.69
C VAL A 563 16.26 -47.96 17.52
N THR A 564 14.97 -47.63 17.46
CA THR A 564 14.42 -46.51 18.24
C THR A 564 13.17 -46.90 19.00
N GLY A 565 13.08 -46.48 20.27
CA GLY A 565 11.86 -46.56 21.08
C GLY A 565 10.88 -45.42 20.86
N PHE A 566 11.23 -44.40 20.07
CA PHE A 566 10.48 -43.15 19.98
C PHE A 566 10.16 -42.78 18.52
N ALA A 567 8.88 -42.54 18.23
CA ALA A 567 8.45 -42.19 16.87
C ALA A 567 8.88 -40.78 16.41
N GLY A 568 9.48 -39.98 17.30
CA GLY A 568 9.99 -38.62 17.04
C GLY A 568 11.36 -38.54 16.38
N ASP A 569 12.17 -39.59 16.53
CA ASP A 569 13.58 -39.45 16.18
C ASP A 569 13.86 -39.77 14.72
N ALA A 570 12.99 -40.51 14.01
CA ALA A 570 13.20 -40.81 12.59
C ALA A 570 13.24 -39.55 11.67
N GLN A 571 12.86 -38.37 12.18
CA GLN A 571 13.00 -37.07 11.50
C GLN A 571 14.10 -36.17 12.12
N ALA A 572 14.82 -36.62 13.15
CA ALA A 572 15.99 -35.89 13.61
C ALA A 572 17.08 -35.94 12.52
N THR A 573 17.67 -34.79 12.20
CA THR A 573 18.81 -34.69 11.28
C THR A 573 19.91 -35.68 11.69
N GLY A 574 20.16 -36.72 10.87
CA GLY A 574 21.14 -37.77 11.17
C GLY A 574 20.79 -39.19 10.70
N PHE A 575 19.54 -39.45 10.27
CA PHE A 575 19.11 -40.77 9.75
C PHE A 575 19.16 -40.90 8.22
N GLU A 576 19.53 -39.84 7.51
CA GLU A 576 19.60 -39.82 6.05
C GLU A 576 20.54 -40.93 5.53
N GLY A 577 19.98 -41.91 4.80
CA GLY A 577 20.73 -43.03 4.23
C GLY A 577 20.86 -44.29 5.11
N HIS A 578 20.21 -44.36 6.28
CA HIS A 578 20.26 -45.53 7.19
C HIS A 578 18.90 -46.21 7.39
N GLU A 579 18.90 -47.52 7.70
CA GLU A 579 17.68 -48.23 8.07
C GLU A 579 17.30 -47.96 9.53
N VAL A 580 15.99 -47.95 9.82
CA VAL A 580 15.46 -47.69 11.17
C VAL A 580 14.39 -48.71 11.55
N LEU A 581 14.63 -49.44 12.64
CA LEU A 581 13.70 -50.39 13.27
C LEU A 581 13.09 -49.78 14.54
N ARG A 582 11.78 -49.94 14.74
CA ARG A 582 11.06 -49.36 15.89
C ARG A 582 10.80 -50.40 16.99
N LYS A 583 11.11 -50.06 18.24
CA LYS A 583 10.71 -50.84 19.43
C LYS A 583 9.21 -50.57 19.75
N PRO A 584 8.43 -51.58 20.18
CA PRO A 584 8.77 -53.00 20.19
C PRO A 584 8.71 -53.60 18.77
N PHE A 585 9.68 -54.46 18.43
CA PHE A 585 9.77 -55.17 17.16
C PHE A 585 9.63 -56.69 17.34
N THR A 586 9.26 -57.40 16.28
CA THR A 586 9.19 -58.87 16.24
C THR A 586 10.45 -59.45 15.59
N LEU A 587 10.68 -60.76 15.75
CA LEU A 587 11.81 -61.48 15.14
C LEU A 587 11.83 -61.30 13.60
N ALA A 588 10.68 -61.51 12.95
CA ALA A 588 10.51 -61.27 11.51
C ALA A 588 10.63 -59.79 11.10
N GLY A 589 10.44 -58.85 12.03
CA GLY A 589 10.69 -57.43 11.81
C GLY A 589 12.19 -57.11 11.83
N LEU A 590 12.92 -57.70 12.77
CA LEU A 590 14.37 -57.60 12.89
C LEU A 590 15.08 -58.21 11.68
N GLU A 591 14.68 -59.41 11.26
CA GLU A 591 15.23 -60.11 10.09
C GLU A 591 15.12 -59.26 8.81
N ARG A 592 13.94 -58.72 8.54
CA ARG A 592 13.72 -57.83 7.38
C ARG A 592 14.56 -56.55 7.44
N ALA A 593 14.68 -55.95 8.62
CA ALA A 593 15.47 -54.74 8.81
C ALA A 593 16.97 -54.98 8.62
N VAL A 594 17.49 -56.12 9.11
CA VAL A 594 18.87 -56.57 8.89
C VAL A 594 19.15 -56.77 7.40
N ALA A 595 18.27 -57.48 6.68
CA ALA A 595 18.41 -57.70 5.25
C ALA A 595 18.39 -56.38 4.45
N ALA A 596 17.51 -55.45 4.81
CA ALA A 596 17.40 -54.14 4.15
C ALA A 596 18.65 -53.26 4.38
N ALA A 597 19.19 -53.25 5.60
CA ALA A 597 20.38 -52.46 5.95
C ALA A 597 21.62 -52.90 5.16
N LEU A 598 21.75 -54.20 4.89
CA LEU A 598 22.86 -54.78 4.14
C LEU A 598 22.72 -54.51 2.64
N LYS A 599 21.54 -54.73 2.05
CA LYS A 599 21.28 -54.44 0.62
C LYS A 599 21.56 -52.96 0.28
N ARG A 600 21.19 -52.03 1.17
CA ARG A 600 21.47 -50.60 0.97
C ARG A 600 22.96 -50.27 0.96
N THR A 601 23.72 -50.91 1.84
CA THR A 601 25.18 -50.69 1.95
C THR A 601 25.92 -51.27 0.74
N GLU A 602 25.50 -52.44 0.25
CA GLU A 602 26.05 -53.04 -0.98
C GLU A 602 25.72 -52.22 -2.25
N GLY A 603 24.54 -51.61 -2.32
CA GLY A 603 24.17 -50.69 -3.40
C GLY A 603 24.98 -49.38 -3.41
N LEU A 604 25.35 -48.85 -2.24
CA LEU A 604 26.18 -47.64 -2.10
C LEU A 604 27.65 -47.87 -2.52
N VAL A 605 28.20 -49.06 -2.24
CA VAL A 605 29.57 -49.43 -2.66
C VAL A 605 29.65 -49.65 -4.17
N CYS A 606 28.61 -50.21 -4.79
CA CYS A 606 28.55 -50.42 -6.25
C CYS A 606 28.35 -49.11 -7.04
N ALA A 607 27.77 -48.07 -6.43
CA ALA A 607 27.58 -46.75 -7.06
C ALA A 607 28.80 -45.82 -6.91
N ALA A 608 29.73 -46.14 -6.02
CA ALA A 608 30.94 -45.35 -5.73
C ALA A 608 32.22 -45.90 -6.40
N ALA A 609 32.16 -47.08 -7.02
CA ALA A 609 33.19 -47.69 -7.86
C ALA A 609 32.93 -47.39 -9.34
#